data_AF-A0A3S1TB64-F1
#
_entry.id   AF-A0A3S1TB64-F1
#
_cell.length_a   1.000
_cell.length_b   1.000
_cell.length_c   1.000
_cell.angle_alpha   90.00
_cell.angle_beta   90.00
_cell.angle_gamma   90.00
#
_symmetry.space_group_name_H-M   'P 1'
#
loop_
_entity.id
_entity.type
_entity.pdbx_description
1 polymer ?
#
loop_
_entity_poly.entity_id
_entity_poly.type
_entity_poly.pdbx_seq_one_letter_code
_entity_poly.pdbx_strand_id
1 'polypeptide(L)'
;ETAVALLKARGVGIIYVSHRMSEIRNLSDRVTVLRGGKKIGTVVTAEISDQGLIEMMVGRPVEQLFPKIEDKPGAVRLEVRDLTTEKHSVIGASFTAHAGEVVGLAGLVGCGRSELCRAVFGLETIEAGTIMLGEKPIERPTPTSMLAANVCYFPADRGSEGLALVRPARENATMSSLDLPQLSSGPVLKFWRETETIKEPLTNLALRPLAPERKASAFSGGNQQKLMLARGLMKSFDVYLFDEPTVGIDVGAKADVYNLIKSLVEAGASVVVSTSELPELINLASRVYVMHEGKIVAELAQHELSEAQVLSHYFGGRA
;
A
#
# COMPACT_ATOMS: atom_id res chain seq x y z
N GLU A 1 -26.12 -7.91 -16.66
CA GLU A 1 -25.30 -9.13 -16.84
C GLU A 1 -23.86 -8.73 -17.17
N THR A 2 -22.86 -9.41 -16.61
CA THR A 2 -21.45 -9.13 -16.91
C THR A 2 -21.07 -9.65 -18.30
N ALA A 3 -20.09 -9.02 -18.95
CA ALA A 3 -19.61 -9.46 -20.28
C ALA A 3 -19.17 -10.93 -20.31
N VAL A 4 -18.63 -11.42 -19.19
CA VAL A 4 -18.23 -12.82 -18.99
C VAL A 4 -19.44 -13.78 -19.08
N ALA A 5 -20.57 -13.43 -18.45
CA ALA A 5 -21.78 -14.24 -18.49
C ALA A 5 -22.35 -14.36 -19.91
N LEU A 6 -22.36 -13.27 -20.67
CA LEU A 6 -22.80 -13.24 -22.07
C LEU A 6 -21.95 -14.14 -22.97
N LEU A 7 -20.62 -14.12 -22.80
CA LEU A 7 -19.71 -14.97 -23.57
C LEU A 7 -19.87 -16.46 -23.20
N LYS A 8 -20.06 -16.75 -21.91
CA LYS A 8 -20.33 -18.11 -21.43
C LYS A 8 -21.62 -18.67 -22.03
N ALA A 9 -22.68 -17.87 -22.09
CA ALA A 9 -23.96 -18.26 -22.71
C ALA A 9 -23.83 -18.59 -24.21
N ARG A 10 -22.80 -18.06 -24.88
CA ARG A 10 -22.48 -18.36 -26.29
C ARG A 10 -21.57 -19.58 -26.47
N GLY A 11 -21.27 -20.32 -25.40
CA GLY A 11 -20.40 -21.51 -25.46
C GLY A 11 -18.91 -21.19 -25.61
N VAL A 12 -18.49 -19.96 -25.30
CA VAL A 12 -17.09 -19.55 -25.40
C VAL A 12 -16.33 -19.98 -24.13
N GLY A 13 -15.20 -20.66 -24.30
CA GLY A 13 -14.26 -20.95 -23.22
C GLY A 13 -13.46 -19.70 -22.84
N ILE A 14 -13.41 -19.36 -21.54
CA ILE A 14 -12.75 -18.16 -21.04
C ILE A 14 -11.64 -18.57 -20.09
N ILE A 15 -10.43 -18.05 -20.33
CA ILE A 15 -9.33 -18.11 -19.36
C ILE A 15 -9.22 -16.72 -18.74
N TYR A 16 -9.56 -16.64 -17.46
CA TYR A 16 -9.47 -15.40 -16.69
C TYR A 16 -8.38 -15.54 -15.63
N VAL A 17 -7.41 -14.62 -15.65
CA VAL A 17 -6.29 -14.60 -14.69
C VAL A 17 -6.62 -13.57 -13.62
N SER A 18 -6.84 -14.02 -12.40
CA SER A 18 -7.08 -13.15 -11.25
C SER A 18 -6.49 -13.75 -9.98
N HIS A 19 -6.15 -12.85 -9.04
CA HIS A 19 -5.77 -13.15 -7.66
C HIS A 19 -6.78 -12.56 -6.66
N ARG A 20 -7.86 -11.93 -7.15
CA ARG A 20 -8.91 -11.32 -6.34
C ARG A 20 -9.98 -12.36 -6.06
N MET A 21 -10.20 -12.67 -4.78
CA MET A 21 -11.11 -13.75 -4.37
C MET A 21 -12.54 -13.51 -4.86
N SER A 22 -13.04 -12.27 -4.76
CA SER A 22 -14.37 -11.90 -5.25
C SER A 22 -14.55 -12.16 -6.75
N GLU A 23 -13.57 -11.81 -7.58
CA GLU A 23 -13.60 -12.08 -9.02
C GLU A 23 -13.55 -13.59 -9.30
N ILE A 24 -12.67 -14.33 -8.62
CA ILE A 24 -12.57 -15.78 -8.77
C ILE A 24 -13.90 -16.46 -8.45
N ARG A 25 -14.51 -16.10 -7.32
CA ARG A 25 -15.80 -16.64 -6.87
C ARG A 25 -16.92 -16.37 -7.86
N ASN A 26 -16.96 -15.16 -8.40
CA ASN A 26 -18.07 -14.73 -9.25
C ASN A 26 -17.93 -15.17 -10.72
N LEU A 27 -16.71 -15.43 -11.19
CA LEU A 27 -16.45 -15.61 -12.63
C LEU A 27 -16.04 -17.02 -13.03
N SER A 28 -15.51 -17.84 -12.12
CA SER A 28 -14.86 -19.11 -12.47
C SER A 28 -15.67 -20.35 -12.10
N ASP A 29 -15.71 -21.34 -12.99
CA ASP A 29 -16.20 -22.69 -12.69
C ASP A 29 -15.11 -23.56 -12.03
N ARG A 30 -13.87 -23.36 -12.47
CA ARG A 30 -12.68 -24.08 -11.99
C ARG A 30 -11.51 -23.11 -11.91
N VAL A 31 -10.63 -23.34 -10.93
CA VAL A 31 -9.40 -22.56 -10.75
C VAL A 31 -8.20 -23.49 -10.94
N THR A 32 -7.24 -23.07 -11.75
CA THR A 32 -5.91 -23.71 -11.81
C THR A 32 -4.89 -22.78 -11.16
N VAL A 33 -4.20 -23.28 -10.14
CA VAL A 33 -3.19 -22.50 -9.42
C VAL A 33 -1.80 -22.84 -9.96
N LEU A 34 -1.06 -21.79 -10.34
CA LEU A 34 0.35 -21.87 -10.74
C LEU A 34 1.20 -21.17 -9.68
N ARG A 35 2.28 -21.82 -9.22
CA ARG A 35 3.22 -21.24 -8.25
C ARG A 35 4.64 -21.66 -8.60
N GLY A 36 5.58 -20.71 -8.63
CA GLY A 36 6.98 -20.97 -8.97
C GLY A 36 7.18 -21.61 -10.36
N GLY A 37 6.34 -21.23 -11.33
CA GLY A 37 6.37 -21.80 -12.69
C GLY A 37 5.83 -23.23 -12.81
N LYS A 38 5.23 -23.78 -11.74
CA LYS A 38 4.67 -25.14 -11.71
C LYS A 38 3.17 -25.10 -11.48
N LYS A 39 2.44 -26.07 -12.05
CA LYS A 39 1.04 -26.31 -11.73
C LYS A 39 0.94 -26.94 -10.34
N ILE A 40 0.24 -26.27 -9.43
CA ILE A 40 -0.03 -26.76 -8.09
C ILE A 40 -1.26 -27.66 -8.09
N GLY A 41 -2.33 -27.25 -8.77
CA GLY A 41 -3.55 -28.04 -8.87
C GLY A 41 -4.64 -27.35 -9.68
N THR A 42 -5.70 -28.10 -9.98
CA THR A 42 -6.94 -27.57 -10.56
C THR A 42 -8.10 -28.03 -9.69
N VAL A 43 -8.91 -27.09 -9.22
CA VAL A 43 -10.03 -27.33 -8.31
C VAL A 43 -11.32 -26.77 -8.89
N VAL A 44 -12.46 -27.31 -8.47
CA VAL A 44 -13.77 -26.73 -8.75
C VAL A 44 -13.97 -25.56 -7.79
N THR A 45 -14.33 -24.39 -8.32
CA THR A 45 -14.38 -23.15 -7.52
C THR A 45 -15.35 -23.28 -6.34
N ALA A 46 -16.49 -23.96 -6.55
CA ALA A 46 -17.50 -24.17 -5.52
C ALA A 46 -17.07 -25.11 -4.38
N GLU A 47 -16.06 -25.95 -4.59
CA GLU A 47 -15.67 -27.02 -3.64
C GLU A 47 -14.49 -26.62 -2.73
N ILE A 48 -13.87 -25.46 -2.97
CA ILE A 48 -12.73 -24.98 -2.20
C ILE A 48 -13.09 -23.73 -1.41
N SER A 49 -12.59 -23.59 -0.18
CA SER A 49 -12.69 -22.36 0.61
C SER A 49 -11.72 -21.29 0.11
N ASP A 50 -11.97 -20.02 0.42
CA ASP A 50 -11.05 -18.93 0.03
C ASP A 50 -9.67 -19.16 0.65
N GLN A 51 -9.67 -19.62 1.90
CA GLN A 51 -8.47 -19.99 2.63
C GLN A 51 -7.68 -21.11 1.94
N GLY A 52 -8.34 -22.20 1.55
CA GLY A 52 -7.68 -23.30 0.85
C GLY A 52 -7.12 -22.86 -0.52
N LEU A 53 -7.82 -21.97 -1.23
CA LEU A 53 -7.35 -21.47 -2.51
C LEU A 53 -6.14 -20.54 -2.33
N ILE A 54 -6.16 -19.66 -1.33
CA ILE A 54 -5.02 -18.80 -1.00
C ILE A 54 -3.82 -19.65 -0.59
N GLU A 55 -4.02 -20.70 0.22
CA GLU A 55 -2.97 -21.66 0.58
C GLU A 55 -2.34 -22.32 -0.63
N MET A 56 -3.13 -22.70 -1.63
CA MET A 56 -2.58 -23.21 -2.89
C MET A 56 -1.73 -22.14 -3.61
N MET A 57 -2.18 -20.89 -3.63
CA MET A 57 -1.49 -19.77 -4.30
C MET A 57 -0.16 -19.41 -3.63
N VAL A 58 -0.13 -19.36 -2.31
CA VAL A 58 1.02 -18.89 -1.53
C VAL A 58 1.92 -20.04 -1.08
N GLY A 59 1.33 -21.19 -0.75
CA GLY A 59 2.02 -22.37 -0.21
C GLY A 59 2.16 -22.41 1.31
N ARG A 60 1.39 -21.57 2.01
CA ARG A 60 1.32 -21.49 3.48
C ARG A 60 -0.08 -21.06 3.91
N PRO A 61 -0.51 -21.37 5.15
CA PRO A 61 -1.79 -20.94 5.72
C PRO A 61 -2.04 -19.43 5.62
N VAL A 62 -3.30 -19.02 5.49
CA VAL A 62 -3.70 -17.60 5.44
C VAL A 62 -3.33 -16.84 6.71
N GLU A 63 -3.38 -17.51 7.87
CA GLU A 63 -2.93 -16.95 9.15
C GLU A 63 -1.44 -16.59 9.13
N GLN A 64 -0.65 -17.18 8.22
CA GLN A 64 0.76 -16.82 8.01
C GLN A 64 0.95 -15.75 6.93
N LEU A 65 -0.12 -15.28 6.30
CA LEU A 65 -0.09 -14.18 5.34
C LEU A 65 0.01 -12.84 6.05
N PHE A 66 -0.83 -12.63 7.05
CA PHE A 66 -0.87 -11.41 7.85
C PHE A 66 0.02 -11.57 9.07
N PRO A 67 1.06 -10.74 9.22
CA PRO A 67 1.91 -10.83 10.37
C PRO A 67 1.22 -10.19 11.59
N LYS A 68 1.47 -10.75 12.77
CA LYS A 68 0.96 -10.15 14.02
C LYS A 68 1.77 -8.90 14.34
N ILE A 69 1.10 -7.75 14.44
CA ILE A 69 1.68 -6.48 14.89
C ILE A 69 1.17 -6.24 16.31
N GLU A 70 2.08 -5.93 17.25
CA GLU A 70 1.67 -5.58 18.61
C GLU A 70 1.13 -4.15 18.63
N ASP A 71 -0.10 -3.98 19.10
CA ASP A 71 -0.72 -2.66 19.24
C ASP A 71 -0.22 -1.95 20.50
N LYS A 72 0.81 -1.12 20.33
CA LYS A 72 1.41 -0.31 21.40
C LYS A 72 1.67 1.11 20.90
N PRO A 73 0.60 1.90 20.66
CA PRO A 73 0.73 3.25 20.10
C PRO A 73 1.54 4.15 21.04
N GLY A 74 2.59 4.75 20.50
CA GLY A 74 3.46 5.70 21.18
C GLY A 74 2.98 7.14 21.01
N ALA A 75 3.93 8.07 20.93
CA ALA A 75 3.63 9.48 20.68
C ALA A 75 3.02 9.69 19.29
N VAL A 76 2.19 10.73 19.15
CA VAL A 76 1.63 11.17 17.87
C VAL A 76 2.78 11.56 16.93
N ARG A 77 2.81 10.99 15.73
CA ARG A 77 3.80 11.29 14.69
C ARG A 77 3.22 12.11 13.55
N LEU A 78 1.95 11.87 13.21
CA LEU A 78 1.20 12.64 12.25
C LEU A 78 -0.14 13.02 12.87
N GLU A 79 -0.50 14.28 12.75
CA GLU A 79 -1.82 14.77 13.08
C GLU A 79 -2.31 15.68 11.97
N VAL A 80 -3.51 15.39 11.49
CA VAL A 80 -4.22 16.14 10.47
C VAL A 80 -5.50 16.64 11.08
N ARG A 81 -5.76 17.95 10.99
CA ARG A 81 -6.97 18.58 11.53
C ARG A 81 -7.69 19.38 10.45
N ASP A 82 -8.98 19.09 10.30
CA ASP A 82 -9.95 19.77 9.45
C ASP A 82 -9.44 20.02 8.02
N LEU A 83 -8.66 19.07 7.48
CA LEU A 83 -7.99 19.22 6.20
C LEU A 83 -9.02 19.21 5.06
N THR A 84 -8.98 20.26 4.25
CA THR A 84 -9.81 20.42 3.05
C THR A 84 -8.91 20.71 1.87
N THR A 85 -9.06 19.94 0.79
CA THR A 85 -8.33 20.18 -0.47
C THR A 85 -9.08 21.18 -1.34
N GLU A 86 -8.37 21.94 -2.17
CA GLU A 86 -8.95 22.96 -3.06
C GLU A 86 -10.01 22.36 -4.01
N LYS A 87 -9.78 21.12 -4.47
CA LYS A 87 -10.73 20.38 -5.33
C LYS A 87 -11.91 19.77 -4.56
N HIS A 88 -11.96 19.96 -3.24
CA HIS A 88 -12.98 19.37 -2.36
C HIS A 88 -13.08 17.84 -2.46
N SER A 89 -11.99 17.19 -2.87
CA SER A 89 -11.88 15.72 -2.82
C SER A 89 -11.72 15.21 -1.39
N VAL A 90 -11.27 16.08 -0.48
CA VAL A 90 -11.22 15.89 0.97
C VAL A 90 -11.84 17.12 1.61
N ILE A 91 -12.70 16.94 2.60
CA ILE A 91 -13.49 18.00 3.24
C ILE A 91 -13.44 17.81 4.75
N GLY A 92 -12.74 18.71 5.46
CA GLY A 92 -12.69 18.72 6.93
C GLY A 92 -12.20 17.40 7.55
N ALA A 93 -11.27 16.69 6.90
CA ALA A 93 -10.79 15.41 7.40
C ALA A 93 -9.80 15.59 8.56
N SER A 94 -10.06 14.89 9.66
CA SER A 94 -9.22 14.89 10.86
C SER A 94 -8.83 13.46 11.24
N PHE A 95 -7.54 13.20 11.41
CA PHE A 95 -7.05 11.92 11.92
C PHE A 95 -5.66 12.07 12.55
N THR A 96 -5.30 11.12 13.41
CA THR A 96 -3.95 11.01 13.97
C THR A 96 -3.33 9.67 13.62
N ALA A 97 -1.99 9.60 13.66
CA ALA A 97 -1.25 8.36 13.57
C ALA A 97 -0.07 8.38 14.56
N HIS A 98 0.03 7.34 15.37
CA HIS A 98 1.01 7.22 16.44
C HIS A 98 2.25 6.43 16.00
N ALA A 99 3.36 6.65 16.68
CA ALA A 99 4.55 5.79 16.54
C ALA A 99 4.21 4.35 16.91
N GLY A 100 4.66 3.37 16.13
CA GLY A 100 4.39 1.96 16.41
C GLY A 100 2.94 1.55 16.14
N GLU A 101 2.22 2.30 15.31
CA GLU A 101 0.82 2.05 14.97
C GLU A 101 0.64 1.92 13.44
N VAL A 102 -0.28 1.03 13.04
CA VAL A 102 -0.87 1.05 11.69
C VAL A 102 -2.26 1.66 11.77
N VAL A 103 -2.47 2.79 11.09
CA VAL A 103 -3.76 3.45 10.94
C VAL A 103 -4.32 3.17 9.55
N GLY A 104 -5.55 2.67 9.50
CA GLY A 104 -6.26 2.39 8.25
C GLY A 104 -7.10 3.57 7.76
N LEU A 105 -7.12 3.80 6.45
CA LEU A 105 -8.11 4.63 5.77
C LEU A 105 -9.00 3.73 4.90
N ALA A 106 -10.24 3.52 5.35
CA ALA A 106 -11.27 2.75 4.66
C ALA A 106 -12.21 3.65 3.87
N GLY A 107 -12.86 3.12 2.85
CA GLY A 107 -13.84 3.83 2.04
C GLY A 107 -13.92 3.28 0.61
N LEU A 108 -14.96 3.69 -0.12
CA LEU A 108 -15.13 3.32 -1.54
C LEU A 108 -14.08 4.00 -2.43
N VAL A 109 -13.86 3.44 -3.62
CA VAL A 109 -13.04 4.11 -4.63
C VAL A 109 -13.64 5.49 -4.94
N GLY A 110 -12.79 6.53 -4.91
CA GLY A 110 -13.22 7.92 -5.11
C GLY A 110 -13.75 8.64 -3.88
N CYS A 111 -13.70 8.05 -2.68
CA CYS A 111 -14.16 8.71 -1.45
C CYS A 111 -13.13 9.69 -0.83
N GLY A 112 -11.96 9.90 -1.44
CA GLY A 112 -10.96 10.87 -0.99
C GLY A 112 -9.74 10.31 -0.24
N ARG A 113 -9.58 8.99 -0.08
CA ARG A 113 -8.49 8.40 0.72
C ARG A 113 -7.12 8.62 0.11
N SER A 114 -6.98 8.32 -1.17
CA SER A 114 -5.76 8.56 -1.93
C SER A 114 -5.46 10.07 -1.96
N GLU A 115 -6.49 10.89 -2.18
CA GLU A 115 -6.38 12.35 -2.16
C GLU A 115 -5.94 12.90 -0.80
N LEU A 116 -6.38 12.30 0.31
CA LEU A 116 -5.92 12.64 1.65
C LEU A 116 -4.44 12.32 1.83
N CYS A 117 -3.99 11.11 1.47
CA CYS A 117 -2.57 10.75 1.51
C CYS A 117 -1.71 11.68 0.65
N ARG A 118 -2.18 11.99 -0.57
CA ARG A 118 -1.52 12.91 -1.49
C ARG A 118 -1.45 14.33 -0.93
N ALA A 119 -2.54 14.83 -0.35
CA ALA A 119 -2.57 16.16 0.27
C ALA A 119 -1.58 16.25 1.43
N VAL A 120 -1.53 15.25 2.31
CA VAL A 120 -0.56 15.18 3.40
C VAL A 120 0.87 15.21 2.86
N PHE A 121 1.16 14.48 1.77
CA PHE A 121 2.49 14.46 1.16
C PHE A 121 2.82 15.71 0.29
N GLY A 122 1.87 16.62 0.09
CA GLY A 122 2.04 17.84 -0.70
C GLY A 122 1.87 17.68 -2.21
N LEU A 123 1.15 16.64 -2.64
CA LEU A 123 0.80 16.39 -4.05
C LEU A 123 -0.59 16.95 -4.43
N GLU A 124 -1.41 17.31 -3.44
CA GLU A 124 -2.66 18.07 -3.65
C GLU A 124 -2.60 19.38 -2.86
N THR A 125 -3.20 20.42 -3.41
CA THR A 125 -3.26 21.74 -2.77
C THR A 125 -4.30 21.74 -1.65
N ILE A 126 -3.90 22.27 -0.50
CA ILE A 126 -4.74 22.38 0.71
C ILE A 126 -5.36 23.77 0.73
N GLU A 127 -6.68 23.83 0.88
CA GLU A 127 -7.45 25.07 1.06
C GLU A 127 -7.55 25.46 2.54
N ALA A 128 -7.78 24.48 3.42
CA ALA A 128 -7.95 24.70 4.86
C ALA A 128 -7.47 23.49 5.68
N GLY A 129 -7.28 23.71 6.99
CA GLY A 129 -6.81 22.72 7.95
C GLY A 129 -5.30 22.78 8.20
N THR A 130 -4.81 21.87 9.03
CA THR A 130 -3.41 21.86 9.47
C THR A 130 -2.83 20.45 9.49
N ILE A 131 -1.55 20.34 9.17
CA ILE A 131 -0.76 19.11 9.31
C ILE A 131 0.34 19.36 10.35
N MET A 132 0.46 18.46 11.32
CA MET A 132 1.49 18.45 12.35
C MET A 132 2.31 17.16 12.26
N LEU A 133 3.63 17.27 12.28
CA LEU A 133 4.56 16.15 12.40
C LEU A 133 5.20 16.17 13.78
N GLY A 134 4.69 15.35 14.68
CA GLY A 134 4.91 15.52 16.12
C GLY A 134 4.46 16.91 16.57
N GLU A 135 5.36 17.70 17.12
CA GLU A 135 5.08 19.08 17.55
C GLU A 135 5.30 20.14 16.46
N LYS A 136 5.72 19.74 15.25
CA LYS A 136 6.09 20.68 14.18
C LYS A 136 4.94 20.92 13.20
N PRO A 137 4.44 22.16 13.06
CA PRO A 137 3.47 22.48 12.02
C PRO A 137 4.10 22.46 10.63
N ILE A 138 3.36 21.92 9.66
CA ILE A 138 3.71 21.92 8.24
C ILE A 138 2.74 22.86 7.51
N GLU A 139 3.19 24.10 7.26
CA GLU A 139 2.35 25.10 6.60
C GLU A 139 2.19 24.86 5.09
N ARG A 140 3.25 24.36 4.44
CA ARG A 140 3.28 24.16 2.98
C ARG A 140 3.89 22.79 2.66
N PRO A 141 3.09 21.72 2.66
CA PRO A 141 3.58 20.41 2.29
C PRO A 141 3.95 20.40 0.81
N THR A 142 5.15 19.92 0.52
CA THR A 142 5.64 19.58 -0.81
C THR A 142 6.35 18.24 -0.71
N PRO A 143 6.46 17.43 -1.76
CA PRO A 143 7.15 16.14 -1.68
C PRO A 143 8.57 16.28 -1.11
N THR A 144 9.30 17.34 -1.48
CA THR A 144 10.64 17.62 -0.96
C THR A 144 10.63 17.97 0.53
N SER A 145 9.72 18.85 1.00
CA SER A 145 9.65 19.21 2.41
C SER A 145 9.21 18.03 3.29
N MET A 146 8.31 17.19 2.78
CA MET A 146 7.83 16.00 3.49
C MET A 146 8.91 14.92 3.61
N LEU A 147 9.68 14.66 2.55
CA LEU A 147 10.84 13.75 2.60
C LEU A 147 11.94 14.26 3.55
N ALA A 148 12.14 15.58 3.64
CA ALA A 148 13.07 16.20 4.59
C ALA A 148 12.55 16.14 6.03
N ALA A 149 11.23 16.16 6.21
CA ALA A 149 10.55 15.98 7.49
C ALA A 149 10.31 14.50 7.85
N ASN A 150 11.02 13.56 7.21
CA ASN A 150 10.93 12.12 7.46
C ASN A 150 9.54 11.52 7.22
N VAL A 151 8.83 11.97 6.18
CA VAL A 151 7.60 11.35 5.69
C VAL A 151 7.85 10.71 4.33
N CYS A 152 7.48 9.45 4.17
CA CYS A 152 7.57 8.71 2.91
C CYS A 152 6.17 8.39 2.39
N TYR A 153 5.95 8.53 1.09
CA TYR A 153 4.68 8.20 0.43
C TYR A 153 4.89 7.19 -0.69
N PHE A 154 4.05 6.16 -0.69
CA PHE A 154 3.98 5.13 -1.72
C PHE A 154 2.64 5.25 -2.45
N PRO A 155 2.64 5.69 -3.72
CA PRO A 155 1.41 5.92 -4.48
C PRO A 155 0.76 4.61 -4.95
N ALA A 156 -0.56 4.66 -5.15
CA ALA A 156 -1.33 3.58 -5.78
C ALA A 156 -0.88 3.31 -7.23
N ASP A 157 -0.65 4.37 -8.02
CA ASP A 157 -0.16 4.24 -9.40
C ASP A 157 1.36 4.23 -9.45
N ARG A 158 1.91 3.02 -9.32
CA ARG A 158 3.34 2.78 -9.44
C ARG A 158 3.95 3.19 -10.79
N GLY A 159 3.16 3.23 -11.87
CA GLY A 159 3.66 3.48 -13.21
C GLY A 159 3.81 4.96 -13.53
N SER A 160 2.81 5.76 -13.17
CA SER A 160 2.80 7.20 -13.43
C SER A 160 3.49 8.01 -12.32
N GLU A 161 3.41 7.56 -11.07
CA GLU A 161 3.90 8.32 -9.91
C GLU A 161 4.98 7.58 -9.12
N GLY A 162 4.90 6.24 -9.07
CA GLY A 162 5.78 5.45 -8.22
C GLY A 162 7.14 5.14 -8.81
N LEU A 163 7.34 5.08 -10.14
CA LEU A 163 8.59 4.61 -10.75
C LEU A 163 8.96 5.41 -12.00
N ALA A 164 10.25 5.73 -12.11
CA ALA A 164 10.83 6.14 -13.38
C ALA A 164 11.08 4.90 -14.25
N LEU A 165 10.06 4.45 -14.98
CA LEU A 165 10.04 3.16 -15.70
C LEU A 165 11.21 2.95 -16.68
N VAL A 166 11.69 4.02 -17.30
CA VAL A 166 12.81 3.99 -18.26
C VAL A 166 14.19 3.95 -17.60
N ARG A 167 14.26 4.20 -16.28
CA ARG A 167 15.50 4.23 -15.50
C ARG A 167 15.79 2.88 -14.83
N PRO A 168 17.06 2.61 -14.50
CA PRO A 168 17.44 1.39 -13.78
C PRO A 168 16.78 1.26 -12.41
N ALA A 169 16.73 0.03 -11.89
CA ALA A 169 16.30 -0.24 -10.52
C ALA A 169 17.15 0.51 -9.49
N ARG A 170 18.47 0.62 -9.71
CA ARG A 170 19.37 1.37 -8.84
C ARG A 170 18.91 2.81 -8.64
N GLU A 171 18.71 3.57 -9.72
CA GLU A 171 18.25 4.96 -9.65
C GLU A 171 16.87 5.07 -9.02
N ASN A 172 15.97 4.14 -9.33
CA ASN A 172 14.64 4.10 -8.72
C ASN A 172 14.68 3.91 -7.21
N ALA A 173 15.61 3.10 -6.69
CA ALA A 173 15.75 2.90 -5.25
C ALA A 173 16.38 4.13 -4.58
N THR A 174 17.40 4.76 -5.19
CA THR A 174 18.20 5.82 -4.56
C THR A 174 17.61 7.23 -4.67
N MET A 175 16.73 7.49 -5.65
CA MET A 175 16.30 8.86 -6.00
C MET A 175 15.66 9.66 -4.86
N SER A 176 15.00 9.01 -3.90
CA SER A 176 14.36 9.66 -2.74
C SER A 176 15.31 9.92 -1.58
N SER A 177 16.60 9.58 -1.73
CA SER A 177 17.59 9.64 -0.65
C SER A 177 18.97 10.06 -1.14
N LEU A 178 19.04 10.78 -2.26
CA LEU A 178 20.30 11.29 -2.83
C LEU A 178 20.99 12.31 -1.90
N ASP A 179 20.28 12.88 -0.94
CA ASP A 179 20.80 13.75 0.13
C ASP A 179 21.67 12.99 1.15
N LEU A 180 21.63 11.65 1.16
CA LEU A 180 22.46 10.86 2.07
C LEU A 180 23.96 11.06 1.78
N PRO A 181 24.81 11.29 2.81
CA PRO A 181 26.26 11.47 2.64
C PRO A 181 26.97 10.29 1.95
N GLN A 182 26.33 9.12 1.98
CA GLN A 182 26.80 7.90 1.34
C GLN A 182 26.65 7.97 -0.18
N LEU A 183 25.60 8.66 -0.67
CA LEU A 183 25.21 8.74 -2.08
C LEU A 183 25.63 10.06 -2.73
N SER A 184 25.82 11.13 -1.96
CA SER A 184 26.29 12.41 -2.46
C SER A 184 27.33 13.09 -1.57
N SER A 185 28.01 14.07 -2.13
CA SER A 185 28.85 15.06 -1.44
C SER A 185 28.51 16.43 -2.01
N GLY A 186 27.48 17.08 -1.45
CA GLY A 186 26.91 18.30 -2.01
C GLY A 186 26.33 18.04 -3.41
N PRO A 187 26.76 18.77 -4.46
CA PRO A 187 26.23 18.59 -5.81
C PRO A 187 26.78 17.34 -6.54
N VAL A 188 27.71 16.60 -5.94
CA VAL A 188 28.39 15.47 -6.60
C VAL A 188 27.80 14.14 -6.14
N LEU A 189 27.26 13.36 -7.08
CA LEU A 189 26.78 11.99 -6.85
C LEU A 189 27.91 10.97 -6.87
N LYS A 190 27.85 9.99 -5.95
CA LYS A 190 28.80 8.88 -5.82
C LYS A 190 28.20 7.62 -6.43
N PHE A 191 28.09 7.59 -7.76
CA PHE A 191 27.46 6.48 -8.50
C PHE A 191 27.98 5.09 -8.12
N TRP A 192 29.27 4.95 -7.80
CA TRP A 192 29.87 3.67 -7.39
C TRP A 192 29.34 3.17 -6.03
N ARG A 193 28.85 4.05 -5.16
CA ARG A 193 28.26 3.66 -3.87
C ARG A 193 26.80 3.29 -3.99
N GLU A 194 26.08 3.85 -4.96
CA GLU A 194 24.66 3.52 -5.16
C GLU A 194 24.45 2.00 -5.30
N THR A 195 25.28 1.33 -6.11
CA THR A 195 25.16 -0.12 -6.34
C THR A 195 25.38 -0.93 -5.07
N GLU A 196 26.26 -0.51 -4.17
CA GLU A 196 26.46 -1.19 -2.88
C GLU A 196 25.33 -0.87 -1.90
N THR A 197 24.91 0.40 -1.80
CA THR A 197 23.88 0.83 -0.85
C THR A 197 22.52 0.20 -1.12
N ILE A 198 22.17 -0.10 -2.38
CA ILE A 198 20.88 -0.72 -2.71
C ILE A 198 20.82 -2.23 -2.50
N LYS A 199 21.97 -2.92 -2.35
CA LYS A 199 21.98 -4.38 -2.29
C LYS A 199 21.15 -4.90 -1.13
N GLU A 200 21.31 -4.30 0.04
CA GLU A 200 20.57 -4.69 1.25
C GLU A 200 19.06 -4.40 1.10
N PRO A 201 18.60 -3.17 0.79
CA PRO A 201 17.18 -2.88 0.55
C PRO A 201 16.51 -3.81 -0.48
N LEU A 202 17.17 -4.06 -1.62
CA LEU A 202 16.62 -4.91 -2.68
C LEU A 202 16.61 -6.40 -2.30
N THR A 203 17.58 -6.83 -1.50
CA THR A 203 17.63 -8.21 -0.97
C THR A 203 16.56 -8.42 0.10
N ASN A 204 16.38 -7.45 1.01
CA ASN A 204 15.36 -7.49 2.05
C ASN A 204 13.95 -7.58 1.46
N LEU A 205 13.71 -6.93 0.32
CA LEU A 205 12.43 -7.02 -0.42
C LEU A 205 12.35 -8.24 -1.35
N ALA A 206 13.38 -9.10 -1.37
CA ALA A 206 13.47 -10.27 -2.23
C ALA A 206 13.16 -9.95 -3.70
N LEU A 207 13.76 -8.89 -4.24
CA LEU A 207 13.64 -8.54 -5.66
C LEU A 207 14.26 -9.66 -6.52
N ARG A 208 13.49 -10.21 -7.47
CA ARG A 208 13.94 -11.33 -8.31
C ARG A 208 13.67 -11.10 -9.80
N PRO A 209 14.70 -11.10 -10.66
CA PRO A 209 16.12 -11.23 -10.34
C PRO A 209 16.67 -9.97 -9.66
N LEU A 210 17.70 -10.11 -8.83
CA LEU A 210 18.46 -8.97 -8.32
C LEU A 210 19.28 -8.38 -9.48
N ALA A 211 18.69 -7.44 -10.21
CA ALA A 211 19.27 -6.83 -11.40
C ALA A 211 19.23 -5.29 -11.30
N PRO A 212 20.11 -4.67 -10.51
CA PRO A 212 20.12 -3.21 -10.29
C PRO A 212 20.14 -2.34 -11.55
N GLU A 213 20.83 -2.80 -12.60
CA GLU A 213 20.98 -2.05 -13.85
C GLU A 213 19.84 -2.32 -14.86
N ARG A 214 18.92 -3.23 -14.53
CA ARG A 214 17.74 -3.48 -15.37
C ARG A 214 16.76 -2.32 -15.23
N LYS A 215 16.18 -1.89 -16.35
CA LYS A 215 15.11 -0.88 -16.38
C LYS A 215 13.91 -1.34 -15.55
N ALA A 216 13.30 -0.42 -14.80
CA ALA A 216 12.10 -0.70 -13.99
C ALA A 216 10.94 -1.28 -14.83
N SER A 217 10.77 -0.84 -16.08
CA SER A 217 9.76 -1.37 -17.01
C SER A 217 9.92 -2.86 -17.37
N ALA A 218 11.10 -3.44 -17.20
CA ALA A 218 11.38 -4.84 -17.54
C ALA A 218 11.15 -5.81 -16.36
N PHE A 219 10.69 -5.31 -15.22
CA PHE A 219 10.29 -6.13 -14.07
C PHE A 219 8.80 -6.46 -14.12
N SER A 220 8.40 -7.58 -13.51
CA SER A 220 6.98 -7.90 -13.29
C SER A 220 6.34 -6.91 -12.32
N GLY A 221 5.01 -6.79 -12.31
CA GLY A 221 4.29 -5.87 -11.42
C GLY A 221 4.64 -6.02 -9.93
N GLY A 222 4.76 -7.25 -9.43
CA GLY A 222 5.20 -7.50 -8.04
C GLY A 222 6.65 -7.04 -7.77
N ASN A 223 7.55 -7.21 -8.74
CA ASN A 223 8.93 -6.71 -8.60
C ASN A 223 9.01 -5.18 -8.76
N GLN A 224 8.16 -4.58 -9.58
CA GLN A 224 8.01 -3.12 -9.65
C GLN A 224 7.53 -2.57 -8.32
N GLN A 225 6.55 -3.22 -7.67
CA GLN A 225 6.09 -2.84 -6.34
C GLN A 225 7.25 -2.89 -5.33
N LYS A 226 7.98 -4.01 -5.28
CA LYS A 226 9.17 -4.15 -4.43
C LYS A 226 10.22 -3.07 -4.70
N LEU A 227 10.47 -2.76 -5.98
CA LEU A 227 11.40 -1.70 -6.35
C LEU A 227 10.94 -0.32 -5.84
N MET A 228 9.64 -0.01 -5.92
CA MET A 228 9.08 1.23 -5.40
C MET A 228 9.24 1.29 -3.87
N LEU A 229 8.95 0.19 -3.18
CA LEU A 229 9.07 0.08 -1.72
C LEU A 229 10.52 0.22 -1.22
N ALA A 230 11.51 -0.15 -2.03
CA ALA A 230 12.93 -0.03 -1.69
C ALA A 230 13.34 1.41 -1.33
N ARG A 231 12.64 2.41 -1.86
CA ARG A 231 12.86 3.84 -1.55
C ARG A 231 12.72 4.16 -0.07
N GLY A 232 11.71 3.59 0.59
CA GLY A 232 11.47 3.79 2.02
C GLY A 232 12.41 3.01 2.93
N LEU A 233 13.28 2.17 2.35
CA LEU A 233 14.30 1.41 3.07
C LEU A 233 15.70 2.02 2.95
N MET A 234 15.89 3.04 2.11
CA MET A 234 17.19 3.72 1.96
C MET A 234 17.58 4.53 3.19
N LYS A 235 16.58 5.04 3.92
CA LYS A 235 16.71 5.70 5.21
C LYS A 235 15.46 5.43 6.05
N SER A 236 15.57 5.61 7.36
CA SER A 236 14.41 5.53 8.25
C SER A 236 13.56 6.79 8.13
N PHE A 237 12.25 6.60 8.01
CA PHE A 237 11.25 7.67 8.07
C PHE A 237 10.43 7.53 9.35
N ASP A 238 9.89 8.64 9.85
CA ASP A 238 9.04 8.68 11.03
C ASP A 238 7.58 8.31 10.68
N VAL A 239 7.15 8.62 9.45
CA VAL A 239 5.80 8.34 8.94
C VAL A 239 5.88 7.74 7.53
N TYR A 240 5.13 6.66 7.30
CA TYR A 240 4.96 6.05 5.99
C TYR A 240 3.49 6.07 5.59
N LEU A 241 3.21 6.62 4.42
CA LEU A 241 1.89 6.68 3.80
C LEU A 241 1.84 5.66 2.66
N PHE A 242 1.09 4.58 2.83
CA PHE A 242 0.87 3.55 1.83
C PHE A 242 -0.51 3.73 1.21
N ASP A 243 -0.56 4.03 -0.08
CA ASP A 243 -1.81 4.12 -0.84
C ASP A 243 -1.95 2.92 -1.78
N GLU A 244 -2.99 2.13 -1.55
CA GLU A 244 -3.32 0.88 -2.24
C GLU A 244 -2.07 -0.03 -2.43
N PRO A 245 -1.32 -0.35 -1.36
CA PRO A 245 0.04 -0.87 -1.44
C PRO A 245 0.17 -2.27 -2.04
N THR A 246 -0.96 -2.96 -2.20
CA THR A 246 -1.06 -4.32 -2.72
C THR A 246 -1.84 -4.41 -4.03
N VAL A 247 -2.18 -3.28 -4.64
CA VAL A 247 -2.92 -3.29 -5.90
C VAL A 247 -2.07 -3.90 -7.03
N GLY A 248 -2.68 -4.88 -7.71
CA GLY A 248 -2.10 -5.50 -8.89
C GLY A 248 -0.83 -6.31 -8.61
N ILE A 249 -0.68 -6.86 -7.41
CA ILE A 249 0.38 -7.83 -7.07
C ILE A 249 -0.22 -9.16 -6.59
N ASP A 250 0.52 -10.25 -6.76
CA ASP A 250 0.07 -11.56 -6.30
C ASP A 250 0.09 -11.68 -4.76
N VAL A 251 -0.60 -12.70 -4.26
CA VAL A 251 -0.78 -12.92 -2.81
C VAL A 251 0.56 -13.16 -2.08
N GLY A 252 1.56 -13.73 -2.74
CA GLY A 252 2.89 -13.88 -2.16
C GLY A 252 3.59 -12.53 -1.96
N ALA A 253 3.51 -11.66 -2.97
CA ALA A 253 4.02 -10.30 -2.88
C ALA A 253 3.27 -9.46 -1.84
N LYS A 254 1.95 -9.66 -1.65
CA LYS A 254 1.18 -9.00 -0.57
C LYS A 254 1.77 -9.31 0.80
N ALA A 255 2.06 -10.59 1.08
CA ALA A 255 2.69 -10.98 2.33
C ALA A 255 4.05 -10.30 2.54
N ASP A 256 4.85 -10.10 1.49
CA ASP A 256 6.12 -9.37 1.60
C ASP A 256 5.88 -7.90 2.00
N VAL A 257 4.86 -7.24 1.43
CA VAL A 257 4.46 -5.88 1.80
C VAL A 257 3.99 -5.81 3.26
N TYR A 258 3.19 -6.76 3.71
CA TYR A 258 2.71 -6.77 5.11
C TYR A 258 3.86 -6.97 6.11
N ASN A 259 4.83 -7.82 5.79
CA ASN A 259 6.01 -8.00 6.62
C ASN A 259 6.90 -6.75 6.65
N LEU A 260 6.98 -6.01 5.54
CA LEU A 260 7.61 -4.70 5.53
C LEU A 260 6.87 -3.71 6.44
N ILE A 261 5.54 -3.63 6.34
CA ILE A 261 4.74 -2.74 7.21
C ILE A 261 5.01 -3.08 8.68
N LYS A 262 4.98 -4.36 9.05
CA LYS A 262 5.32 -4.80 10.42
C LYS A 262 6.71 -4.34 10.85
N SER A 263 7.74 -4.54 10.01
CA SER A 263 9.10 -4.17 10.41
C SER A 263 9.28 -2.66 10.59
N LEU A 264 8.60 -1.84 9.78
CA LEU A 264 8.59 -0.38 9.92
C LEU A 264 7.93 0.04 11.24
N VAL A 265 6.79 -0.57 11.57
CA VAL A 265 6.04 -0.31 12.81
C VAL A 265 6.85 -0.73 14.04
N GLU A 266 7.45 -1.93 14.01
CA GLU A 266 8.30 -2.43 15.11
C GLU A 266 9.58 -1.61 15.30
N ALA A 267 10.06 -0.93 14.24
CA ALA A 267 11.13 0.05 14.33
C ALA A 267 10.67 1.41 14.89
N GLY A 268 9.39 1.57 15.23
CA GLY A 268 8.81 2.76 15.86
C GLY A 268 8.25 3.79 14.89
N ALA A 269 8.16 3.47 13.59
CA ALA A 269 7.52 4.36 12.63
C ALA A 269 5.99 4.34 12.78
N SER A 270 5.35 5.40 12.31
CA SER A 270 3.90 5.43 12.12
C SER A 270 3.56 5.04 10.68
N VAL A 271 2.60 4.15 10.49
CA VAL A 271 2.18 3.68 9.16
C VAL A 271 0.72 4.00 8.93
N VAL A 272 0.41 4.71 7.85
CA VAL A 272 -0.95 4.94 7.36
C VAL A 272 -1.17 4.07 6.12
N VAL A 273 -2.23 3.26 6.12
CA VAL A 273 -2.59 2.39 5.00
C VAL A 273 -3.96 2.80 4.46
N SER A 274 -3.99 3.37 3.26
CA SER A 274 -5.19 3.53 2.43
C SER A 274 -5.34 2.31 1.55
N THR A 275 -6.44 1.57 1.63
CA THR A 275 -6.65 0.36 0.80
C THR A 275 -8.11 0.00 0.67
N SER A 276 -8.54 -0.33 -0.54
CA SER A 276 -9.88 -0.83 -0.83
C SER A 276 -10.07 -2.29 -0.39
N GLU A 277 -8.99 -2.99 -0.03
CA GLU A 277 -9.03 -4.37 0.44
C GLU A 277 -9.23 -4.45 1.96
N LEU A 278 -10.48 -4.60 2.38
CA LEU A 278 -10.87 -4.68 3.80
C LEU A 278 -10.08 -5.70 4.65
N PRO A 279 -9.72 -6.90 4.15
CA PRO A 279 -8.90 -7.83 4.92
C PRO A 279 -7.57 -7.23 5.37
N GLU A 280 -6.98 -6.30 4.63
CA GLU A 280 -5.73 -5.64 5.03
C GLU A 280 -5.94 -4.76 6.25
N LEU A 281 -7.00 -3.96 6.24
CA LEU A 281 -7.33 -3.07 7.35
C LEU A 281 -7.68 -3.88 8.60
N ILE A 282 -8.50 -4.91 8.46
CA ILE A 282 -8.95 -5.74 9.59
C ILE A 282 -7.77 -6.47 10.26
N ASN A 283 -6.79 -6.93 9.47
CA ASN A 283 -5.69 -7.74 10.00
C ASN A 283 -4.43 -6.95 10.37
N LEU A 284 -4.23 -5.75 9.81
CA LEU A 284 -3.01 -4.96 10.03
C LEU A 284 -3.22 -3.74 10.90
N ALA A 285 -4.40 -3.10 10.84
CA ALA A 285 -4.62 -1.81 11.47
C ALA A 285 -4.98 -1.95 12.95
N SER A 286 -4.42 -1.07 13.78
CA SER A 286 -4.84 -0.85 15.17
C SER A 286 -6.20 -0.15 15.23
N ARG A 287 -6.48 0.70 14.23
CA ARG A 287 -7.75 1.40 14.06
C ARG A 287 -7.93 1.84 12.63
N VAL A 288 -9.17 2.12 12.26
CA VAL A 288 -9.55 2.50 10.91
C VAL A 288 -10.43 3.74 10.93
N TYR A 289 -10.04 4.75 10.16
CA TYR A 289 -10.91 5.86 9.82
C TYR A 289 -11.67 5.52 8.54
N VAL A 290 -12.99 5.66 8.58
CA VAL A 290 -13.84 5.41 7.42
C VAL A 290 -14.15 6.73 6.73
N MET A 291 -13.88 6.79 5.43
CA MET A 291 -14.14 7.93 4.57
C MET A 291 -15.36 7.69 3.68
N HIS A 292 -16.18 8.73 3.56
CA HIS A 292 -17.33 8.80 2.67
C HIS A 292 -17.43 10.23 2.11
N GLU A 293 -17.49 10.34 0.78
CA GLU A 293 -17.61 11.63 0.06
C GLU A 293 -16.63 12.72 0.56
N GLY A 294 -15.35 12.35 0.68
CA GLY A 294 -14.27 13.26 1.09
C GLY A 294 -14.17 13.53 2.59
N LYS A 295 -15.09 13.00 3.40
CA LYS A 295 -15.12 13.22 4.85
C LYS A 295 -14.75 11.96 5.61
N ILE A 296 -14.07 12.11 6.74
CA ILE A 296 -13.97 11.05 7.73
C ILE A 296 -15.28 11.02 8.52
N VAL A 297 -15.99 9.90 8.48
CA VAL A 297 -17.33 9.74 9.07
C VAL A 297 -17.35 8.83 10.29
N ALA A 298 -16.31 8.02 10.50
CA ALA A 298 -16.18 7.15 11.66
C ALA A 298 -14.70 6.86 11.95
N GLU A 299 -14.40 6.55 13.20
CA GLU A 299 -13.17 5.93 13.67
C GLU A 299 -13.58 4.63 14.37
N LEU A 300 -12.97 3.51 13.95
CA LEU A 300 -13.24 2.18 14.48
C LEU A 300 -11.98 1.63 15.13
N ALA A 301 -12.06 1.24 16.40
CA ALA A 301 -10.96 0.60 17.11
C ALA A 301 -10.81 -0.87 16.69
N GLN A 302 -9.65 -1.48 16.94
CA GLN A 302 -9.36 -2.87 16.51
C GLN A 302 -10.45 -3.88 16.85
N HIS A 303 -11.02 -3.80 18.06
CA HIS A 303 -12.05 -4.72 18.53
C HIS A 303 -13.41 -4.55 17.84
N GLU A 304 -13.61 -3.44 17.14
CA GLU A 304 -14.81 -3.11 16.35
C GLU A 304 -14.62 -3.44 14.86
N LEU A 305 -13.38 -3.73 14.44
CA LEU A 305 -13.03 -4.00 13.05
C LEU A 305 -13.63 -5.33 12.59
N SER A 306 -14.76 -5.22 11.92
CA SER A 306 -15.34 -6.28 11.10
C SER A 306 -15.74 -5.71 9.75
N GLU A 307 -15.76 -6.58 8.73
CA GLU A 307 -16.16 -6.20 7.39
C GLU A 307 -17.56 -5.55 7.37
N ALA A 308 -18.51 -6.10 8.12
CA ALA A 308 -19.86 -5.56 8.23
C ALA A 308 -19.89 -4.14 8.83
N GLN A 309 -19.11 -3.90 9.90
CA GLN A 309 -19.04 -2.58 10.54
C GLN A 309 -18.45 -1.54 9.60
N VAL A 310 -17.31 -1.83 8.97
CA VAL A 310 -16.66 -0.90 8.02
C VAL A 310 -17.60 -0.58 6.85
N LEU A 311 -18.24 -1.60 6.27
CA LEU A 311 -19.16 -1.42 5.14
C LEU A 311 -20.41 -0.61 5.49
N SER A 312 -20.89 -0.68 6.75
CA SER A 312 -22.07 0.08 7.17
C SER A 312 -21.89 1.59 7.04
N HIS A 313 -20.64 2.08 7.13
CA HIS A 313 -20.30 3.49 7.01
C HIS A 313 -20.05 3.95 5.55
N TYR A 314 -19.94 3.03 4.58
CA TYR A 314 -19.61 3.36 3.19
C TYR A 314 -20.75 4.06 2.44
N PHE A 315 -22.00 3.85 2.87
CA PHE A 315 -23.19 4.32 2.16
C PHE A 315 -23.88 5.51 2.85
N GLY A 316 -23.20 6.19 3.78
CA GLY A 316 -23.76 7.35 4.49
C GLY A 316 -24.95 6.92 5.35
N GLY A 317 -24.66 6.39 6.54
CA GLY A 317 -25.65 5.76 7.40
C GLY A 317 -26.97 6.53 7.51
N ARG A 318 -28.05 5.93 7.00
CA ARG A 318 -29.32 5.92 7.72
C ARG A 318 -29.37 4.60 8.48
N ALA A 319 -29.09 4.66 9.78
CA ALA A 319 -29.65 3.71 10.72
C ALA A 319 -31.17 3.93 10.82
#